data_AF-A0A967HBH8-F1
#
_entry.id   AF-A0A967HBH8-F1
#
_cell.length_a   1.000
_cell.length_b   1.000
_cell.length_c   1.000
_cell.angle_alpha   90.00
_cell.angle_beta   90.00
_cell.angle_gamma   90.00
#
_symmetry.space_group_name_H-M   'P 1'
#
loop_
_entity.id
_entity.type
_entity.pdbx_description
1 polymer ?
#
loop_
_entity_poly.entity_id
_entity_poly.type
_entity_poly.pdbx_seq_one_letter_code
_entity_poly.pdbx_strand_id
1 'polypeptide(L)'
;AAVELTIEGAQFVPIELSENDIATIVRQPFVAGSSDGWVTEHGHGAGSPPRSYGAFVRRLERYVKQRELHTLPEAVQRITALPAEILGLRDRGRIDAGYAADLVIFDLEGLHDRA
;
A
#
# COMPACT_ATOMS: atom_id res chain seq x y z
N ALA A 1 2.35 20.73 -7.77
CA ALA A 1 2.55 19.42 -8.43
C ALA A 1 4.04 19.09 -8.38
N ALA A 2 4.43 18.05 -7.65
CA ALA A 2 5.79 17.53 -7.67
C ALA A 2 5.82 16.38 -8.68
N VAL A 3 6.74 16.45 -9.64
CA VAL A 3 6.86 15.50 -10.74
C VAL A 3 8.06 14.61 -10.45
N GLU A 4 7.84 13.30 -10.40
CA GLU A 4 8.93 12.32 -10.39
C GLU A 4 9.03 11.75 -11.81
N LEU A 5 10.13 12.08 -12.50
CA LEU A 5 10.43 11.63 -13.86
C LEU A 5 11.42 10.47 -13.78
N THR A 6 10.96 9.25 -14.06
CA THR A 6 11.84 8.11 -14.28
C THR A 6 12.17 8.05 -15.77
N ILE A 7 13.42 8.36 -16.14
CA ILE A 7 13.84 8.49 -17.55
C ILE A 7 14.46 7.15 -18.02
N GLU A 8 13.61 6.22 -18.43
CA GLU A 8 13.87 5.24 -19.51
C GLU A 8 12.53 4.84 -20.15
N GLY A 9 12.15 5.52 -21.24
CA GLY A 9 10.86 5.34 -21.92
C GLY A 9 9.73 6.14 -21.27
N ALA A 10 9.37 7.29 -21.86
CA ALA A 10 8.50 8.28 -21.24
C ALA A 10 7.15 7.71 -20.78
N GLN A 11 6.98 7.53 -19.48
CA GLN A 11 5.72 7.22 -18.83
C GLN A 11 5.33 8.34 -17.89
N PHE A 12 4.08 8.78 -18.00
CA PHE A 12 3.50 9.83 -17.18
C PHE A 12 2.68 9.20 -16.05
N VAL A 13 3.15 9.30 -14.82
CA VAL A 13 2.38 8.95 -13.62
C VAL A 13 1.99 10.24 -12.92
N PRO A 14 0.76 10.77 -13.13
CA PRO A 14 0.32 11.98 -12.46
C PRO A 14 0.19 11.70 -10.95
N ILE A 15 1.03 12.36 -10.15
CA ILE A 15 0.79 12.51 -8.70
C ILE A 15 0.04 13.84 -8.54
N GLU A 16 -1.26 13.84 -8.84
CA GLU A 16 -2.09 15.05 -8.84
C GLU A 16 -2.50 15.52 -7.44
N LEU A 17 -2.44 14.64 -6.44
CA LEU A 17 -2.83 14.96 -5.06
C LEU A 17 -1.64 15.46 -4.24
N SER A 18 -1.83 16.56 -3.51
CA SER A 18 -0.82 17.02 -2.57
C SER A 18 -0.68 16.02 -1.41
N GLU A 19 0.46 16.01 -0.74
CA GLU A 19 0.66 15.17 0.45
C GLU A 19 -0.35 15.45 1.56
N ASN A 20 -0.87 16.68 1.65
CA ASN A 20 -1.92 17.03 2.59
C ASN A 20 -3.26 16.42 2.20
N ASP A 21 -3.59 16.39 0.91
CA ASP A 21 -4.81 15.73 0.42
C ASP A 21 -4.73 14.23 0.68
N ILE A 22 -3.57 13.63 0.38
CA ILE A 22 -3.32 12.22 0.63
C ILE A 22 -3.45 11.92 2.13
N ALA A 23 -2.82 12.70 3.01
CA ALA A 23 -2.94 12.53 4.44
C ALA A 23 -4.39 12.66 4.93
N THR A 24 -5.18 13.56 4.32
CA THR A 24 -6.59 13.77 4.66
C THR A 24 -7.44 12.55 4.29
N ILE A 25 -7.23 11.99 3.09
CA ILE A 25 -7.92 10.79 2.61
C ILE A 25 -7.49 9.57 3.41
N VAL A 26 -6.19 9.37 3.59
CA VAL A 26 -5.63 8.16 4.23
C VAL A 26 -6.09 8.01 5.69
N ARG A 27 -6.32 9.12 6.41
CA ARG A 27 -6.83 9.12 7.79
C ARG A 27 -8.25 8.57 7.94
N GLN A 28 -9.05 8.58 6.87
CA GLN A 28 -10.46 8.18 6.97
C GLN A 28 -10.58 6.69 7.33
N PRO A 29 -11.47 6.31 8.26
CA PRO A 29 -11.55 4.94 8.76
C PRO A 29 -12.04 3.92 7.72
N PHE A 30 -12.71 4.40 6.66
CA PHE A 30 -13.26 3.58 5.58
C PHE A 30 -12.31 3.46 4.36
N VAL A 31 -11.11 4.06 4.41
CA VAL A 31 -10.16 4.01 3.29
C VAL A 31 -9.26 2.79 3.41
N ALA A 32 -9.50 1.82 2.52
CA ALA A 32 -8.70 0.62 2.36
C ALA A 32 -7.45 0.85 1.49
N GLY A 33 -6.41 0.04 1.71
CA GLY A 33 -5.22 0.05 0.87
C GLY A 33 -5.40 -0.76 -0.41
N SER A 34 -4.99 -0.16 -1.52
CA SER A 34 -4.81 -0.81 -2.83
C SER A 34 -3.47 -0.38 -3.41
N SER A 35 -2.85 -1.24 -4.23
CA SER A 35 -1.67 -0.87 -5.00
C SER A 35 -2.00 -0.04 -6.23
N ASP A 36 -3.18 -0.25 -6.84
CA ASP A 36 -3.47 0.21 -8.21
C ASP A 36 -2.30 -0.11 -9.18
N GLY A 37 -1.69 -1.27 -8.95
CA GLY A 37 -0.54 -1.75 -9.69
C GLY A 37 -0.92 -2.37 -11.02
N TRP A 38 0.03 -2.40 -11.94
CA TRP A 38 -0.13 -3.12 -13.20
C TRP A 38 0.29 -4.58 -13.03
N VAL A 39 -0.45 -5.49 -13.66
CA VAL A 39 0.00 -6.88 -13.82
C VAL A 39 1.01 -6.88 -14.95
N THR A 40 2.26 -7.23 -14.63
CA THR A 40 3.34 -7.33 -15.62
C THR A 40 3.98 -8.70 -15.56
N GLU A 41 4.55 -9.15 -16.68
CA GLU A 41 5.28 -10.41 -16.71
C GLU A 41 6.50 -10.32 -15.80
N HIS A 42 6.72 -11.36 -14.99
CA HIS A 42 7.88 -11.47 -14.12
C HIS A 42 9.17 -11.28 -14.92
N GLY A 43 10.00 -10.31 -14.53
CA GLY A 43 11.26 -10.00 -15.21
C GLY A 43 11.15 -9.02 -16.39
N HIS A 44 9.93 -8.66 -16.83
CA HIS A 44 9.68 -7.69 -17.91
C HIS A 44 8.93 -6.44 -17.42
N GLY A 45 9.19 -6.05 -16.16
CA GLY A 45 8.53 -4.91 -15.51
C GLY A 45 9.04 -3.53 -15.92
N ALA A 46 9.82 -3.41 -17.00
CA ALA A 46 10.31 -2.12 -17.49
C ALA A 46 9.11 -1.19 -17.78
N GLY A 47 8.99 -0.11 -17.00
CA GLY A 47 7.83 0.79 -17.06
C GLY A 47 6.59 0.34 -16.27
N SER A 48 6.73 -0.50 -15.25
CA SER A 48 5.63 -0.67 -14.28
C SER A 48 5.63 0.52 -13.31
N PRO A 49 4.47 1.11 -12.95
CA PRO A 49 4.43 2.13 -11.91
C PRO A 49 5.01 1.59 -10.60
N PRO A 50 5.79 2.38 -9.82
CA PRO A 50 6.43 1.91 -8.58
C PRO A 50 5.44 1.29 -7.57
N ARG A 51 4.20 1.79 -7.54
CA ARG A 51 3.10 1.27 -6.70
C ARG A 51 2.74 -0.19 -6.99
N SER A 52 3.11 -0.75 -8.15
CA SER A 52 2.89 -2.16 -8.48
C SER A 52 3.66 -3.11 -7.57
N TYR A 53 4.78 -2.65 -7.01
CA TYR A 53 5.65 -3.47 -6.15
C TYR A 53 5.76 -2.90 -4.73
N GLY A 54 5.72 -1.57 -4.58
CA GLY A 54 6.03 -0.90 -3.32
C GLY A 54 4.84 -0.49 -2.46
N ALA A 55 3.60 -0.51 -2.96
CA ALA A 55 2.49 0.25 -2.34
C ALA A 55 2.23 -0.05 -0.85
N PHE A 56 2.24 -1.32 -0.44
CA PHE A 56 1.99 -1.70 0.94
C PHE A 56 3.19 -1.37 1.85
N VAL A 57 4.40 -1.60 1.34
CA VAL A 57 5.64 -1.25 2.04
C VAL A 57 5.73 0.26 2.26
N ARG A 58 5.53 1.04 1.19
CA ARG A 58 5.52 2.50 1.22
C ARG A 58 4.45 3.04 2.18
N ARG A 59 3.28 2.41 2.25
CA ARG A 59 2.23 2.80 3.21
C ARG A 59 2.71 2.64 4.65
N LEU A 60 3.32 1.51 5.00
CA LEU A 60 3.84 1.26 6.35
C LEU A 60 5.02 2.19 6.66
N GLU A 61 5.97 2.32 5.75
CA GLU A 61 7.13 3.19 5.94
C GLU A 61 6.73 4.67 6.06
N ARG A 62 5.95 5.19 5.11
CA ARG A 62 5.63 6.61 5.04
C ARG A 62 4.58 7.01 6.08
N TYR A 63 3.50 6.25 6.24
CA TYR A 63 2.36 6.67 7.06
C TYR A 63 2.37 6.13 8.48
N VAL A 64 3.18 5.12 8.79
CA VAL A 64 3.42 4.67 10.17
C VAL A 64 4.74 5.26 10.68
N LYS A 65 5.88 4.92 10.05
CA LYS A 65 7.22 5.31 10.58
C LYS A 65 7.53 6.79 10.41
N GLN A 66 7.32 7.37 9.23
CA GLN A 66 7.82 8.73 8.92
C GLN A 66 6.85 9.86 9.26
N ARG A 67 5.54 9.60 9.22
CA ARG A 67 4.49 10.62 9.36
C ARG A 67 3.53 10.38 10.52
N GLU A 68 3.58 9.20 11.13
CA GLU A 68 2.75 8.84 12.28
C GLU A 68 1.25 9.14 12.05
N LEU A 69 0.76 8.95 10.82
CA LEU A 69 -0.64 9.17 10.48
C LEU A 69 -1.53 8.05 11.03
N HIS A 70 -0.96 6.86 11.18
CA HIS A 70 -1.60 5.68 11.73
C HIS A 70 -0.63 4.96 12.67
N THR A 71 -1.19 4.31 13.68
CA THR A 71 -0.50 3.25 14.40
C THR A 71 -0.29 2.02 13.49
N LEU A 72 0.64 1.14 13.86
CA LEU A 72 0.86 -0.10 13.10
C LEU A 72 -0.42 -0.95 12.99
N PRO A 73 -1.19 -1.22 14.08
CA PRO A 73 -2.42 -2.01 13.97
C PRO A 73 -3.47 -1.38 13.05
N GLU A 74 -3.63 -0.05 13.09
CA GLU A 74 -4.53 0.70 12.21
C GLU A 74 -4.14 0.59 10.73
N ALA A 75 -2.84 0.65 10.44
CA ALA A 75 -2.34 0.50 9.09
C ALA A 75 -2.51 -0.94 8.58
N VAL A 76 -2.26 -1.95 9.43
CA VAL A 76 -2.48 -3.37 9.12
C VAL A 76 -3.96 -3.63 8.84
N GLN A 77 -4.87 -3.18 9.72
CA GLN A 77 -6.32 -3.34 9.53
C GLN A 77 -6.78 -2.82 8.17
N ARG A 78 -6.27 -1.66 7.73
CA ARG A 78 -6.62 -1.02 6.44
C ARG A 78 -6.16 -1.80 5.21
N ILE A 79 -5.23 -2.74 5.37
CA ILE A 79 -4.71 -3.59 4.28
C ILE A 79 -5.07 -5.08 4.45
N THR A 80 -5.78 -5.45 5.51
CA THR A 80 -6.23 -6.82 5.79
C THR A 80 -7.73 -6.90 6.05
N ALA A 81 -8.16 -6.58 7.27
CA ALA A 81 -9.53 -6.76 7.74
C ALA A 81 -10.53 -5.86 7.01
N LEU A 82 -10.20 -4.58 6.80
CA LEU A 82 -11.09 -3.64 6.12
C LEU A 82 -11.36 -4.04 4.65
N PRO A 83 -10.35 -4.37 3.82
CA PRO A 83 -10.59 -4.94 2.49
C PRO A 83 -11.42 -6.23 2.53
N ALA A 84 -11.16 -7.13 3.49
CA ALA A 84 -11.93 -8.37 3.63
C ALA A 84 -13.42 -8.08 3.95
N GLU A 85 -13.69 -7.10 4.81
CA GLU A 85 -15.05 -6.64 5.13
C GLU A 85 -15.75 -6.03 3.90
N ILE A 86 -15.05 -5.15 3.15
CA ILE A 86 -15.58 -4.53 1.92
C ILE A 86 -15.95 -5.59 0.87
N LEU A 87 -15.12 -6.62 0.71
CA LEU A 87 -15.31 -7.69 -0.27
C LEU A 87 -16.22 -8.83 0.22
N GLY A 88 -16.63 -8.82 1.49
CA GLY A 88 -17.46 -9.87 2.08
C GLY A 88 -16.72 -11.20 2.32
N LEU A 89 -15.39 -11.17 2.45
CA LEU A 89 -14.57 -12.34 2.76
C LEU A 89 -14.66 -12.64 4.26
N ARG A 90 -15.47 -13.64 4.61
CA ARG A 90 -15.86 -13.91 6.01
C ARG A 90 -14.79 -14.64 6.83
N ASP A 91 -13.82 -15.25 6.17
CA ASP A 91 -12.79 -16.11 6.75
C ASP A 91 -11.35 -15.60 6.46
N ARG A 92 -11.20 -14.31 6.13
CA ARG A 92 -9.89 -13.68 5.80
C ARG A 92 -9.68 -12.33 6.47
N GLY A 93 -8.44 -11.84 6.40
CA GLY A 93 -8.06 -10.50 6.84
C GLY A 93 -7.83 -10.35 8.35
N ARG A 94 -8.00 -11.41 9.14
CA ARG A 94 -7.78 -11.45 10.60
C ARG A 94 -7.04 -12.73 10.97
N ILE A 95 -6.27 -12.67 12.06
CA ILE A 95 -5.63 -13.85 12.66
C ILE A 95 -6.57 -14.39 13.73
N ASP A 96 -7.31 -15.44 13.40
CA ASP A 96 -8.27 -16.09 14.30
C ASP A 96 -8.42 -17.57 13.95
N ALA A 97 -8.91 -18.38 14.89
CA ALA A 97 -9.18 -19.78 14.66
C ALA A 97 -10.29 -19.95 13.60
N GLY A 98 -10.06 -20.83 12.63
CA GLY A 98 -11.00 -21.08 11.53
C GLY A 98 -10.90 -20.10 10.35
N TYR A 99 -10.03 -19.09 10.41
CA TYR A 99 -9.70 -18.23 9.27
C TYR A 99 -8.62 -18.87 8.38
N ALA A 100 -8.55 -18.44 7.13
CA ALA A 100 -7.48 -18.82 6.22
C ALA A 100 -6.11 -18.35 6.75
N ALA A 101 -5.08 -19.16 6.56
CA ALA A 101 -3.72 -18.89 7.02
C ALA A 101 -2.94 -17.92 6.09
N ASP A 102 -3.57 -16.80 5.71
CA ASP A 102 -2.94 -15.74 4.92
C ASP A 102 -2.08 -14.86 5.83
N LEU A 103 -0.81 -15.21 5.98
CA LEU A 103 0.10 -14.56 6.93
C LEU A 103 1.28 -13.91 6.22
N VAL A 104 1.68 -12.73 6.72
CA VAL A 104 2.90 -12.03 6.33
C VAL A 104 3.67 -11.69 7.59
N ILE A 105 4.94 -12.08 7.64
CA ILE A 105 5.88 -11.73 8.70
C ILE A 105 6.86 -10.72 8.11
N PHE A 106 7.01 -9.58 8.77
CA PHE A 106 7.94 -8.53 8.36
C PHE A 106 8.58 -7.87 9.59
N ASP A 107 9.77 -7.33 9.39
CA ASP A 107 10.40 -6.42 10.34
C ASP A 107 10.03 -4.98 9.97
N LEU A 108 9.32 -4.28 10.87
CA LEU A 108 8.89 -2.90 10.61
C LEU A 108 10.10 -1.95 10.47
N GLU A 109 11.16 -2.14 11.25
CA GLU A 109 12.31 -1.25 11.23
C GLU A 109 13.12 -1.41 9.94
N GLY A 110 13.34 -2.64 9.48
CA GLY A 110 14.01 -2.94 8.21
C GLY A 110 13.15 -2.75 6.95
N LEU A 111 11.85 -2.43 7.09
CA LEU A 111 10.94 -2.27 5.96
C LEU A 111 11.20 -0.96 5.20
N HIS A 112 11.57 -1.07 3.92
CA HIS A 112 11.85 0.06 3.04
C HIS A 112 11.37 -0.22 1.62
N ASP A 113 10.66 0.74 1.03
CA ASP A 113 10.29 0.68 -0.39
C ASP A 113 11.53 0.89 -1.27
N ARG A 114 11.73 0.03 -2.27
CA ARG A 114 12.87 0.05 -3.20
C ARG A 114 12.45 0.06 -4.67
N ALA A 115 11.15 0.17 -4.93
CA ALA A 115 10.58 0.19 -6.27
C ALA A 115 10.80 1.52 -6.99
#